data_AF-A0A0Q7C2H0-F1
#
_entry.id   AF-A0A0Q7C2H0-F1
#
_cell.length_a   1.000
_cell.length_b   1.000
_cell.length_c   1.000
_cell.angle_alpha   90.00
_cell.angle_beta   90.00
_cell.angle_gamma   90.00
#
_symmetry.space_group_name_H-M   'P 1'
#
loop_
_entity.id
_entity.type
_entity.pdbx_description
1 polymer ?
#
loop_
_entity_poly.entity_id
_entity_poly.type
_entity_poly.pdbx_seq_one_letter_code
_entity_poly.pdbx_strand_id
1 'polypeptide(L)'
;MHGGLFSDRCAACGWESSGTYSPTIEGLPPSPVNRVSVRWPKGDVAPHALKVLREVSPLAKKMGIAGLSASMAEGRPFELGVVAEYARAQLSRELEQAGFLVTSEMVS
;
A
#
# COMPACT_ATOMS: atom_id res chain seq x y z
N MET A 1 34.50 4.96 -5.68
CA MET A 1 34.59 5.46 -4.29
C MET A 1 33.29 5.10 -3.58
N HIS A 2 33.41 4.29 -2.52
CA HIS A 2 32.44 3.85 -1.50
C HIS A 2 30.92 3.94 -1.79
N GLY A 3 30.33 2.81 -2.19
CA GLY A 3 28.91 2.51 -1.98
C GLY A 3 28.75 1.79 -0.65
N GLY A 4 28.16 2.47 0.34
CA GLY A 4 27.93 1.91 1.67
C GLY A 4 26.86 0.81 1.65
N LEU A 5 27.27 -0.43 1.87
CA LEU A 5 26.40 -1.52 2.27
C LEU A 5 25.97 -1.28 3.72
N PHE A 6 24.75 -0.81 3.94
CA PHE A 6 24.12 -0.88 5.25
C PHE A 6 23.50 -2.27 5.40
N SER A 7 24.08 -3.07 6.30
CA SER A 7 23.62 -4.41 6.66
C SER A 7 23.12 -4.37 8.10
N ASP A 8 21.86 -3.95 8.27
CA ASP A 8 21.16 -4.12 9.53
C ASP A 8 20.52 -5.51 9.54
N ARG A 9 21.28 -6.46 10.11
CA ARG A 9 20.85 -7.84 10.36
C ARG A 9 19.86 -7.85 11.53
N CYS A 10 18.57 -7.84 11.25
CA CYS A 10 17.57 -8.20 12.25
C CYS A 10 17.45 -9.73 12.31
N ALA A 11 18.27 -10.38 13.15
CA ALA A 11 18.46 -11.83 13.23
C ALA A 11 17.20 -12.66 13.63
N ALA A 12 16.04 -12.04 13.85
CA ALA A 12 14.79 -12.71 14.23
C ALA A 12 13.72 -12.73 13.13
N CYS A 13 13.94 -12.03 12.01
CA CYS A 13 13.02 -12.00 10.89
C CYS A 13 13.85 -12.31 9.66
N GLY A 14 13.75 -13.53 9.10
CA GLY A 14 14.40 -13.93 7.86
C GLY A 14 13.88 -13.15 6.64
N TRP A 15 14.01 -11.83 6.69
CA TRP A 15 13.61 -10.90 5.66
C TRP A 15 14.78 -10.77 4.69
N GLU A 16 14.82 -11.66 3.70
CA GLU A 16 15.40 -11.27 2.42
C GLU A 16 14.42 -10.31 1.74
N SER A 17 14.78 -9.02 1.73
CA SER A 17 14.12 -8.04 0.86
C SER A 17 14.89 -8.02 -0.46
N SER A 18 15.07 -9.19 -1.08
CA SER A 18 15.46 -9.29 -2.48
C SER A 18 14.21 -9.08 -3.31
N GLY A 19 13.79 -7.82 -3.37
CA GLY A 19 12.63 -7.37 -4.10
C GLY A 19 12.80 -5.90 -4.40
N THR A 20 13.85 -5.56 -5.16
CA THR A 20 13.82 -4.38 -6.01
C THR A 20 12.63 -4.54 -6.96
N TYR A 21 11.44 -4.09 -6.55
CA TYR A 21 10.41 -3.75 -7.54
C TYR A 21 10.80 -2.40 -8.13
N SER A 22 11.85 -2.43 -8.94
CA SER A 22 12.11 -1.43 -9.95
C SER A 22 11.41 -1.93 -11.21
N PRO A 23 10.25 -1.39 -11.63
CA PRO A 23 9.90 -1.39 -13.03
C PRO A 23 10.66 -0.23 -13.69
N THR A 24 11.98 -0.12 -13.46
CA THR A 24 12.82 0.65 -14.37
C THR A 24 13.00 -0.27 -15.56
N ILE A 25 12.00 -0.32 -16.45
CA ILE A 25 12.29 -0.69 -17.82
C ILE A 25 13.34 0.32 -18.27
N GLU A 26 14.59 -0.14 -18.44
CA GLU A 26 15.69 0.67 -18.92
C GLU A 26 15.21 1.44 -20.17
N GLY A 27 15.02 2.75 -20.06
CA GLY A 27 14.59 3.62 -21.16
C GLY A 27 13.21 4.30 -21.04
N LEU A 28 12.40 4.00 -20.01
CA LEU A 28 11.16 4.75 -19.74
C LEU A 28 11.41 5.83 -18.67
N PRO A 29 10.97 7.09 -18.87
CA PRO A 29 11.07 8.10 -17.83
C PRO A 29 10.33 7.63 -16.57
N PRO A 30 10.82 7.97 -15.36
CA PRO A 30 10.12 7.64 -14.13
C PRO A 30 8.70 8.21 -14.22
N SER A 31 7.70 7.33 -14.23
CA SER A 31 6.31 7.77 -14.19
C SER A 31 6.09 8.51 -12.87
N PRO A 32 5.32 9.61 -12.85
CA PRO A 32 4.94 10.23 -11.61
C PRO A 32 4.31 9.19 -10.69
N VAL A 33 4.68 9.25 -9.42
CA VAL A 33 4.20 8.32 -8.41
C VAL A 33 3.27 9.07 -7.45
N ASN A 34 2.26 8.36 -6.96
CA ASN A 34 1.25 8.90 -6.08
C ASN A 34 1.29 8.14 -4.76
N ARG A 35 1.24 8.87 -3.64
CA ARG A 35 0.95 8.28 -2.34
C ARG A 35 -0.55 8.06 -2.25
N VAL A 36 -0.95 6.81 -2.03
CA VAL A 36 -2.37 6.43 -1.94
C VAL A 36 -2.69 6.04 -0.51
N SER A 37 -3.76 6.61 0.02
CA SER A 37 -4.35 6.24 1.30
C SER A 37 -5.85 5.98 1.16
N VAL A 38 -6.38 5.15 2.04
CA VAL A 38 -7.80 4.78 2.04
C VAL A 38 -8.40 4.98 3.42
N ARG A 39 -9.68 5.32 3.48
CA ARG A 39 -10.44 5.36 4.73
C ARG A 39 -11.79 4.68 4.54
N TRP A 40 -12.31 4.07 5.60
CA TRP A 40 -13.65 3.53 5.58
C TRP A 40 -14.68 4.64 5.89
N PRO A 41 -15.79 4.74 5.15
CA PRO A 41 -16.92 5.57 5.58
C PRO A 41 -17.43 5.04 6.93
N LYS A 42 -17.81 5.94 7.85
CA LYS A 42 -18.21 5.58 9.23
C LYS A 42 -19.11 4.32 9.28
N GLY A 43 -18.89 3.46 10.26
CA GLY A 43 -19.70 2.26 10.52
C GLY A 43 -18.88 0.98 10.49
N ASP A 44 -19.57 -0.15 10.49
CA ASP A 44 -18.95 -1.47 10.39
C ASP A 44 -18.26 -1.68 9.05
N VAL A 45 -17.03 -2.20 9.09
CA VAL A 45 -16.24 -2.47 7.89
C VAL A 45 -16.72 -3.76 7.24
N ALA A 46 -17.10 -3.68 5.96
CA ALA A 46 -17.60 -4.85 5.26
C ALA A 46 -16.48 -5.92 5.12
N PRO A 47 -16.77 -7.21 5.36
CA PRO A 47 -15.75 -8.27 5.28
C PRO A 47 -15.08 -8.37 3.90
N HIS A 48 -15.83 -8.10 2.82
CA HIS A 48 -15.28 -8.08 1.46
C HIS A 48 -14.29 -6.93 1.27
N ALA A 49 -14.54 -5.77 1.89
CA ALA A 49 -13.65 -4.62 1.81
C ALA A 49 -12.32 -4.89 2.51
N LEU A 50 -12.36 -5.54 3.68
CA LEU A 50 -11.15 -6.00 4.37
C LEU A 50 -10.35 -6.99 3.51
N LYS A 51 -11.02 -7.86 2.76
CA LYS A 51 -10.35 -8.79 1.84
C LYS A 51 -9.63 -8.02 0.73
N VAL A 52 -10.33 -7.13 0.03
CA VAL A 52 -9.75 -6.30 -1.05
C VAL A 52 -8.55 -5.52 -0.53
N LEU A 53 -8.67 -4.88 0.63
CA LEU A 53 -7.58 -4.12 1.26
C LEU A 53 -6.34 -4.99 1.52
N ARG A 54 -6.53 -6.26 1.92
CA ARG A 54 -5.42 -7.21 2.14
C ARG A 54 -4.83 -7.77 0.85
N GLU A 55 -5.58 -7.77 -0.25
CA GLU A 55 -5.08 -8.16 -1.57
C GLU A 55 -4.19 -7.07 -2.17
N VAL A 56 -4.58 -5.80 -2.00
CA VAL A 56 -3.83 -4.66 -2.57
C VAL A 56 -2.74 -4.09 -1.66
N SER A 57 -2.82 -4.31 -0.33
CA SER A 57 -1.82 -3.83 0.62
C SER A 57 -1.06 -4.97 1.30
N PRO A 58 0.25 -5.08 1.08
CA PRO A 58 1.11 -6.00 1.83
C PRO A 58 1.11 -5.75 3.33
N LEU A 59 0.93 -4.49 3.76
CA LEU A 59 0.82 -4.10 5.16
C LEU A 59 -0.46 -4.66 5.77
N ALA A 60 -1.61 -4.44 5.13
CA ALA A 60 -2.89 -4.99 5.58
C ALA A 60 -2.88 -6.52 5.59
N LYS A 61 -2.20 -7.16 4.63
CA LYS A 61 -2.07 -8.62 4.57
C LYS A 61 -1.41 -9.21 5.82
N LYS A 62 -0.44 -8.49 6.40
CA LYS A 62 0.27 -8.88 7.64
C LYS A 62 -0.56 -8.59 8.90
N MET A 63 -1.56 -7.73 8.83
CA MET A 63 -2.47 -7.48 9.94
C MET A 63 -3.51 -8.61 10.08
N GLY A 64 -3.87 -8.94 11.32
CA GLY A 64 -5.04 -9.76 11.59
C GLY A 64 -6.33 -9.02 11.21
N ILE A 65 -7.37 -9.76 10.79
CA ILE A 65 -8.65 -9.18 10.35
C ILE A 65 -9.26 -8.24 11.41
N ALA A 66 -9.22 -8.65 12.69
CA ALA A 66 -9.74 -7.83 13.79
C ALA A 66 -8.97 -6.50 13.95
N GLY A 67 -7.64 -6.54 13.87
CA GLY A 67 -6.80 -5.34 13.97
C GLY A 67 -6.97 -4.41 12.78
N LEU A 68 -7.10 -4.97 11.58
CA LEU A 68 -7.37 -4.19 10.36
C LEU A 68 -8.75 -3.54 10.43
N SER A 69 -9.79 -4.29 10.84
CA SER A 69 -11.14 -3.76 11.02
C SER A 69 -11.18 -2.62 12.05
N ALA A 70 -10.53 -2.80 13.21
CA ALA A 70 -10.44 -1.76 14.23
C ALA A 70 -9.75 -0.49 13.70
N SER A 71 -8.60 -0.65 13.02
CA SER A 71 -7.88 0.47 12.41
C SER A 71 -8.71 1.25 11.39
N MET A 72 -9.53 0.54 10.61
CA MET A 72 -10.40 1.17 9.60
C MET A 72 -11.65 1.82 10.24
N ALA A 73 -12.18 1.22 11.30
CA ALA A 73 -13.31 1.75 12.06
C ALA A 73 -12.96 3.06 12.82
N GLU A 74 -11.70 3.26 13.19
CA GLU A 74 -11.21 4.53 13.74
C GLU A 74 -11.30 5.71 12.75
N GLY A 75 -11.57 5.45 11.46
CA GLY A 75 -11.71 6.47 10.43
C GLY A 75 -10.40 7.17 10.04
N ARG A 76 -9.26 6.67 10.52
CA ARG A 76 -7.94 7.16 10.14
C ARG A 76 -7.60 6.71 8.73
N PRO A 77 -6.86 7.53 7.95
CA PRO A 77 -6.31 7.08 6.68
C PRO A 77 -5.36 5.91 6.89
N PHE A 78 -5.58 4.83 6.15
CA PHE A 78 -4.68 3.70 6.04
C PHE A 78 -3.81 3.90 4.79
N GLU A 79 -2.50 3.96 4.98
CA GLU A 79 -1.56 4.19 3.88
C GLU A 79 -1.30 2.90 3.11
N LEU A 80 -1.60 2.92 1.81
CA LEU A 80 -1.28 1.81 0.90
C LEU A 80 0.17 1.90 0.42
N GLY A 81 0.71 3.12 0.36
CA GLY A 81 2.07 3.40 -0.08
C GLY A 81 2.10 4.14 -1.41
N VAL A 82 3.22 4.00 -2.12
CA VAL A 82 3.50 4.70 -3.37
C VAL A 82 3.12 3.83 -4.55
N VAL A 83 2.30 4.36 -5.45
CA VAL A 83 1.76 3.66 -6.62
C VAL A 83 2.04 4.49 -7.86
N ALA A 84 2.48 3.85 -8.94
CA ALA A 84 2.68 4.53 -10.22
C ALA A 84 1.36 5.10 -10.77
N GLU A 85 1.41 6.28 -11.39
CA GLU A 85 0.23 6.95 -11.98
C GLU A 85 -0.62 6.02 -12.86
N TYR A 86 0.01 5.19 -13.69
CA TYR A 86 -0.69 4.27 -14.59
C TYR A 86 -1.51 3.20 -13.85
N ALA A 87 -1.06 2.78 -12.65
CA ALA A 87 -1.72 1.79 -11.83
C ALA A 87 -2.73 2.42 -10.84
N ARG A 88 -2.61 3.73 -10.57
CA ARG A 88 -3.45 4.47 -9.63
C ARG A 88 -4.93 4.36 -9.98
N ALA A 89 -5.29 4.55 -11.26
CA ALA A 89 -6.69 4.59 -11.67
C ALA A 89 -7.40 3.26 -11.45
N GLN A 90 -6.74 2.14 -11.76
CA GLN A 90 -7.31 0.81 -11.54
C GLN A 90 -7.41 0.49 -10.05
N LEU A 91 -6.35 0.77 -9.29
CA LEU A 91 -6.32 0.55 -7.85
C LEU A 91 -7.42 1.36 -7.14
N SER A 92 -7.58 2.64 -7.51
CA SER A 92 -8.60 3.52 -6.92
C SER A 92 -10.00 2.97 -7.18
N ARG A 93 -10.29 2.58 -8.43
CA ARG A 93 -11.59 1.99 -8.79
C ARG A 93 -11.91 0.74 -7.99
N GLU A 94 -10.96 -0.17 -7.83
CA GLU A 94 -11.17 -1.41 -7.06
C GLU A 94 -11.48 -1.12 -5.59
N LEU A 95 -10.75 -0.18 -4.99
CA LEU A 95 -10.96 0.26 -3.60
C LEU A 95 -12.29 1.00 -3.42
N GLU A 96 -12.65 1.89 -4.35
CA GLU A 96 -13.92 2.60 -4.33
C GLU A 96 -15.11 1.65 -4.51
N GLN A 97 -15.00 0.65 -5.38
CA GLN A 97 -16.00 -0.41 -5.53
C GLN A 97 -16.15 -1.27 -4.27
N ALA A 98 -15.07 -1.45 -3.51
CA ALA A 98 -15.11 -2.09 -2.20
C ALA A 98 -15.67 -1.18 -1.09
N GLY A 99 -15.99 0.08 -1.39
CA GLY A 99 -16.60 1.04 -0.47
C GLY A 99 -15.62 1.96 0.25
N PHE A 100 -14.33 1.95 -0.10
CA PHE A 100 -13.35 2.86 0.48
C PHE A 100 -13.43 4.26 -0.13
N LEU A 101 -13.11 5.26 0.69
CA LEU A 101 -12.79 6.60 0.21
C LEU A 101 -11.28 6.67 -0.02
N VAL A 102 -10.89 6.85 -1.28
CA VAL A 102 -9.48 6.85 -1.71
C VAL A 102 -8.98 8.29 -1.80
N THR A 103 -7.77 8.54 -1.28
CA THR A 103 -7.05 9.81 -1.46
C THR A 103 -5.72 9.53 -2.13
N SER A 104 -5.37 10.31 -3.14
CA SER A 104 -4.10 10.19 -3.86
C SER A 104 -3.40 11.54 -3.95
N GLU A 105 -2.15 11.59 -3.52
CA GLU A 105 -1.31 12.78 -3.56
C GLU A 105 -0.09 12.52 -4.44
N MET A 106 0.18 13.40 -5.40
CA MET A 106 1.35 13.30 -6.26
C MET A 106 2.61 13.55 -5.43
N VAL A 107 3.59 12.66 -5.53
CA VAL A 107 4.90 12.84 -4.88
C VAL A 107 5.84 13.47 -5.89
N SER A 108 6.26 14.71 -5.62
CA SER A 108 7.23 15.48 -6.43
C SER A 108 8.67 15.12 -6.13
#